data_AF-A0A7X0JQU6-F1
#
_entry.id   AF-A0A7X0JQU6-F1
#
_cell.length_a   1.000
_cell.length_b   1.000
_cell.length_c   1.000
_cell.angle_alpha   90.00
_cell.angle_beta   90.00
_cell.angle_gamma   90.00
#
_symmetry.space_group_name_H-M   'P 1'
#
loop_
_entity.id
_entity.type
_entity.pdbx_description
1 polymer ?
#
loop_
_entity_poly.entity_id
_entity_poly.type
_entity_poly.pdbx_seq_one_letter_code
_entity_poly.pdbx_strand_id
1 'polypeptide(L)' 'MPELIPDEIETLRMLAGQLPRRLGSKHVLCIEELASFGLCASVEPHRLTDRGILCLDASTGTVDLRSRRVA' A
#
# COMPACT_ATOMS: atom_id res chain seq x y z
N MET A 1 -1.88 14.43 -1.43
CA MET A 1 -1.61 13.04 -1.01
C MET A 1 -2.14 12.89 0.41
N PRO A 2 -2.81 11.78 0.79
CA PRO A 2 -3.22 11.57 2.18
C PRO A 2 -1.98 11.52 3.09
N GLU A 3 -2.10 12.04 4.30
CA GLU A 3 -1.06 11.92 5.33
C GLU A 3 -1.19 10.55 6.00
N LEU A 4 -0.31 9.62 5.62
CA LEU A 4 -0.35 8.26 6.13
C LEU A 4 0.42 8.12 7.43
N ILE A 5 -0.15 7.38 8.38
CA ILE A 5 0.54 7.01 9.62
C ILE A 5 1.54 5.87 9.37
N PRO A 6 2.53 5.65 10.27
CA PRO A 6 3.53 4.60 10.08
C PRO A 6 2.95 3.19 9.82
N ASP A 7 1.86 2.82 10.50
CA ASP A 7 1.21 1.51 10.31
C ASP A 7 0.56 1.37 8.93
N GLU A 8 0.02 2.44 8.36
CA GLU A 8 -0.55 2.45 7.01
C GLU A 8 0.55 2.33 5.95
N ILE A 9 1.67 3.03 6.15
CA ILE A 9 2.86 2.90 5.29
C ILE A 9 3.40 1.47 5.36
N GLU A 10 3.52 0.89 6.56
CA GLU A 10 3.92 -0.52 6.73
C GLU A 10 2.96 -1.46 6.00
N THR A 11 1.65 -1.21 6.11
CA THR A 11 0.62 -2.00 5.43
C THR A 11 0.74 -1.88 3.90
N LEU A 12 0.96 -0.69 3.36
CA LEU A 12 1.21 -0.50 1.92
C LEU A 12 2.49 -1.24 1.47
N ARG A 13 3.56 -1.21 2.25
CA ARG A 13 4.80 -1.97 1.98
C ARG A 13 4.55 -3.48 1.97
N MET A 14 3.74 -3.98 2.90
CA MET A 14 3.32 -5.38 2.93
C MET A 14 2.48 -5.74 1.70
N LEU A 15 1.51 -4.91 1.31
CA LEU A 15 0.68 -5.13 0.11
C LEU A 15 1.50 -5.04 -1.18
N ALA A 16 2.54 -4.20 -1.20
CA ALA A 16 3.52 -4.12 -2.29
C ALA A 16 4.48 -5.31 -2.35
N GLY A 17 4.45 -6.23 -1.37
CA GLY A 17 5.37 -7.36 -1.27
C GLY A 17 6.78 -7.00 -0.79
N GLN A 18 6.99 -5.78 -0.28
CA GLN A 18 8.28 -5.35 0.30
C GLN A 18 8.48 -5.90 1.72
N LEU A 19 7.40 -6.33 2.37
CA LEU A 19 7.40 -6.96 3.70
C LEU A 19 6.61 -8.28 3.64
N PRO A 20 6.94 -9.27 4.49
CA PRO A 20 6.16 -10.50 4.59
C PRO A 20 4.70 -10.20 4.96
N ARG A 21 3.75 -10.88 4.30
CA ARG A 21 2.33 -10.76 4.66
C ARG A 21 2.08 -11.33 6.05
N ARG A 22 1.72 -10.47 7.00
CA ARG A 22 1.27 -10.82 8.35
C ARG A 22 -0.02 -10.06 8.64
N LEU A 23 -1.17 -10.67 8.32
CA LEU A 23 -2.48 -10.08 8.57
C LEU A 23 -2.81 -10.14 10.08
N GLY A 24 -2.25 -9.20 10.84
CA GLY A 24 -2.67 -8.91 12.20
C GLY A 24 -3.88 -7.97 12.21
N SER A 25 -4.58 -7.87 13.35
CA SER A 25 -5.72 -6.96 13.55
C SER A 25 -5.42 -5.51 13.14
N LYS A 26 -4.20 -5.04 13.38
CA LYS A 26 -3.76 -3.70 12.94
C LYS A 26 -3.80 -3.50 11.43
N HIS A 27 -3.41 -4.51 10.66
CA HIS A 27 -3.34 -4.41 9.19
C HIS A 27 -4.72 -4.48 8.55
N VAL A 28 -5.66 -5.21 9.16
CA VAL A 28 -7.06 -5.24 8.69
C VAL A 28 -7.67 -3.82 8.73
N LEU A 29 -7.52 -3.13 9.87
CA LEU A 29 -8.00 -1.75 10.01
C LEU A 29 -7.30 -0.80 9.03
N CYS A 30 -5.98 -0.91 8.89
CA CYS A 30 -5.25 -0.10 7.91
C CYS A 30 -5.70 -0.39 6.47
N ILE A 31 -6.01 -1.63 6.11
CA ILE A 31 -6.48 -1.99 4.76
C ILE A 31 -7.83 -1.34 4.47
N GLU A 32 -8.76 -1.36 5.41
CA GLU A 32 -10.08 -0.73 5.25
C GLU A 32 -9.94 0.77 5.02
N GLU A 33 -9.11 1.43 5.83
CA GLU A 33 -8.85 2.88 5.72
C GLU A 33 -8.14 3.22 4.40
N LEU A 34 -7.08 2.48 4.05
CA LEU A 34 -6.36 2.66 2.79
C LEU A 34 -7.25 2.40 1.56
N ALA A 35 -8.18 1.46 1.66
CA ALA A 35 -9.16 1.21 0.61
C ALA A 35 -10.18 2.35 0.49
N SER A 36 -10.57 2.98 1.61
CA SER A 36 -11.39 4.18 1.63
C SER A 36 -10.74 5.34 0.86
N PHE A 37 -9.40 5.47 0.95
CA PHE A 37 -8.61 6.42 0.17
C PHE A 37 -8.35 5.99 -1.29
N GLY A 38 -8.79 4.79 -1.67
CA GLY A 38 -8.56 4.21 -3.00
C GLY A 38 -7.10 3.84 -3.26
N LEU A 39 -6.32 3.56 -2.22
CA LEU A 39 -4.91 3.15 -2.31
C LEU A 39 -4.75 1.64 -2.48
N CYS A 40 -5.73 0.85 -2.05
CA CYS A 40 -5.78 -0.58 -2.30
C CYS A 40 -7.22 -1.08 -2.54
N ALA A 41 -7.35 -2.28 -3.09
CA ALA A 41 -8.64 -2.95 -3.22
C ALA A 41 -9.23 -3.27 -1.83
N SER A 42 -10.50 -2.92 -1.64
CA SER A 42 -11.26 -3.20 -0.41
C SER A 42 -11.59 -4.68 -0.23
N VAL A 43 -11.57 -5.45 -1.32
CA VAL A 43 -11.85 -6.90 -1.33
C VAL A 43 -10.59 -7.71 -1.57
N GLU A 44 -10.59 -8.94 -1.06
CA GLU A 44 -9.50 -9.86 -1.34
C GLU A 44 -9.46 -10.29 -2.83
N PRO A 45 -8.27 -10.44 -3.42
CA PRO A 45 -6.97 -10.13 -2.82
C PRO A 45 -6.71 -8.62 -2.77
N HIS A 46 -6.35 -8.10 -1.60
CA HIS A 46 -5.97 -6.69 -1.42
C HIS A 46 -4.74 -6.37 -2.27
N ARG A 47 -4.95 -5.63 -3.36
CA ARG A 47 -3.92 -5.19 -4.32
C ARG A 47 -3.81 -3.68 -4.26
N LEU A 48 -2.59 -3.15 -4.39
CA LEU A 48 -2.39 -1.72 -4.51
C LEU A 48 -2.96 -1.21 -5.84
N THR A 49 -3.58 -0.03 -5.79
CA THR A 49 -3.92 0.74 -6.99
C THR A 49 -2.70 1.53 -7.46
N ASP A 50 -2.74 2.10 -8.66
CA ASP A 50 -1.70 3.03 -9.13
C ASP A 50 -1.50 4.20 -8.17
N ARG A 51 -2.61 4.70 -7.60
CA ARG A 51 -2.58 5.74 -6.57
C ARG A 51 -1.89 5.25 -5.31
N GLY A 52 -2.16 4.02 -4.87
CA GLY A 52 -1.47 3.39 -3.74
C GLY A 52 0.02 3.25 -3.95
N ILE A 53 0.43 2.86 -5.17
CA ILE A 53 1.83 2.73 -5.55
C ILE A 53 2.53 4.10 -5.51
N LEU A 54 1.91 5.14 -6.09
CA LEU A 54 2.44 6.51 -6.05
C LEU A 54 2.49 7.09 -4.63
N CYS A 55 1.48 6.79 -3.81
CA CYS A 55 1.46 7.23 -2.42
C CYS A 55 2.56 6.55 -1.61
N LEU A 56 2.74 5.24 -1.79
CA LEU A 56 3.82 4.51 -1.17
C LEU A 56 5.18 5.07 -1.58
N ASP A 57 5.39 5.35 -2.88
CA ASP A 57 6.63 5.95 -3.37
C ASP A 57 6.88 7.33 -2.74
N ALA A 58 5.86 8.18 -2.66
CA ALA A 58 5.98 9.48 -2.01
C ALA A 58 6.33 9.37 -0.52
N SER A 59 5.86 8.32 0.16
CA SER A 59 6.11 8.09 1.59
C SER A 59 7.46 7.45 1.89
N THR A 60 7.97 6.58 1.02
CA THR A 60 9.19 5.78 1.30
C THR A 60 10.36 6.09 0.39
N GLY A 61 10.13 6.63 -0.80
CA GLY A 61 11.14 6.81 -1.85
C GLY A 61 11.73 5.51 -2.38
N THR A 62 11.05 4.37 -2.15
CA THR A 62 11.58 3.02 -2.45
C THR A 62 10.91 2.32 -3.61
N VAL A 63 9.91 2.93 -4.26
CA VAL A 63 9.22 2.27 -5.38
C VAL A 63 9.90 2.68 -6.67
N ASP A 64 10.65 1.76 -7.27
CA ASP A 64 11.13 1.99 -8.63
C ASP A 64 9.99 1.88 -9.64
N LEU A 65 9.33 3.02 -9.89
CA LEU A 65 8.26 3.16 -10.88
C LEU A 65 8.78 2.92 -12.32
N ARG A 66 10.09 3.03 -12.57
CA ARG A 66 10.66 2.82 -13.91
C ARG A 66 10.68 1.35 -14.29
N SER A 67 10.96 0.46 -13.33
CA SER A 67 10.91 -0.99 -13.56
C SER A 67 9.50 -1.53 -13.83
N ARG A 68 8.44 -0.83 -13.40
CA ARG A 68 7.04 -1.26 -13.66
C ARG A 68 6.48 -0.82 -15.02
N ARG A 69 7.10 0.13 -15.71
CA ARG A 69 6.62 0.63 -17.02
C ARG A 69 7.03 -0.25 -18.21
N VAL A 70 7.83 -1.30 -17.99
CA VAL A 70 8.43 -2.12 -19.06
C VAL A 70 7.79 -3.52 -19.17
N ALA A 71 6.68 -3.78 -18.46
CA ALA A 71 5.92 -5.04 -18.57
C ALA A 71 4.61 -4.84 -19.33
#